data_AF-A0A822G0P4-F1
#
_entry.id   AF-A0A822G0P4-F1
#
_cell.length_a   1.000
_cell.length_b   1.000
_cell.length_c   1.000
_cell.angle_alpha   90.00
_cell.angle_beta   90.00
_cell.angle_gamma   90.00
#
_symmetry.space_group_name_H-M   'P 1'
#
loop_
_entity.id
_entity.type
_entity.pdbx_description
1 polymer ?
#
loop_
_entity_poly.entity_id
_entity_poly.type
_entity_poly.pdbx_seq_one_letter_code
_entity_poly.pdbx_strand_id
1 'polypeptide(L)'
;MGLVLRILPTTLISVFQQIWLNDNELNVLSLHLTLQQRTLLGGIMVNWIVEQQIERALNFANQEKWEDFEKEILNVPHTNWIPSEHVPWLILELEMNITIREIQVQVAGHMIQPMLNENNASVRNIVMQMNMGEGKTSVILPMLALSLCSSSLSLVRIIVLKALFPMNYQSLRYKLGGLLNRRVMPFACRRDMNFSHVQVNKIFDRLKQGLHNLDIVLTSPEDILSFDLLTIDKCRRQEFDTGRSMLSIQSWMKTFARDVLDESDEILHVKYQLIYSIGRQQQVDGGVERWKTIQYVLDLVKQHATNIAQQYNDDVFYKASERQSSFPEFRLLNHRPFLELCRRIASDWINQKSYRQLDQQLILSSILDTNSSINGLVDQFPHSTIQSFLIMRGLLSSEVLFVGLKKRYRVNFGVNQNAKFNRLMAVPFRAKDVAAENTEFGHPDMAIVLTQISYYYKGLTDSQMVQCFNRLNQDESDPEMIYDQWISLEEENNIIASIKQWKRVNLKDYQQRTQLLFPTLRYNMLVINYFLNHFVFPQEAKQFPHKLVASAWDLSSDVIILLQPVSIFIHSNNAIT
;
A
#
# COMPACT_ATOMS: atom_id res chain seq x y z
N MET A 1 5.15 6.68 -50.29
CA MET A 1 4.08 7.53 -49.71
C MET A 1 2.76 6.81 -49.94
N GLY A 2 2.36 5.98 -48.97
CA GLY A 2 1.16 5.13 -49.05
C GLY A 2 -0.15 5.90 -49.09
N LEU A 3 -1.18 5.25 -49.62
CA LEU A 3 -2.54 5.74 -49.88
C LEU A 3 -3.28 6.34 -48.66
N VAL A 4 -2.79 6.11 -47.45
CA VAL A 4 -3.40 6.58 -46.18
C VAL A 4 -3.50 8.11 -46.11
N LEU A 5 -2.56 8.86 -46.69
CA LEU A 5 -2.63 10.33 -46.73
C LEU A 5 -3.74 10.87 -47.64
N ARG A 6 -4.35 10.04 -48.49
CA ARG A 6 -5.39 10.47 -49.46
C ARG A 6 -6.82 10.21 -49.00
N ILE A 7 -7.03 9.47 -47.92
CA ILE A 7 -8.37 9.21 -47.41
C ILE A 7 -8.54 9.99 -46.11
N LEU A 8 -9.33 11.06 -46.17
CA LEU A 8 -9.66 11.87 -45.00
C LEU A 8 -10.26 10.96 -43.90
N PRO A 9 -9.71 10.99 -42.67
CA PRO A 9 -10.21 10.18 -41.55
C PRO A 9 -11.72 10.32 -41.34
N THR A 10 -12.29 11.50 -41.59
CA THR A 10 -13.72 11.81 -41.40
C THR A 10 -14.65 10.97 -42.28
N THR A 11 -14.28 10.67 -43.52
CA THR A 11 -15.09 9.83 -44.43
C THR A 11 -15.05 8.34 -44.09
N LEU A 12 -13.94 7.89 -43.52
CA LEU A 12 -13.77 6.51 -43.06
C LEU A 12 -14.47 6.26 -41.72
N ILE A 13 -14.41 7.23 -40.79
CA ILE A 13 -15.08 7.17 -39.48
C ILE A 13 -16.58 6.91 -39.64
N SER A 14 -17.26 7.66 -40.51
CA SER A 14 -18.71 7.49 -40.72
C SER A 14 -19.07 6.13 -41.32
N VAL A 15 -18.22 5.59 -42.20
CA VAL A 15 -18.44 4.29 -42.85
C VAL A 15 -18.13 3.13 -41.88
N PHE A 16 -17.06 3.22 -41.11
CA PHE A 16 -16.67 2.17 -40.15
C PHE A 16 -17.62 2.10 -38.94
N GLN A 17 -18.12 3.24 -38.45
CA GLN A 17 -19.17 3.24 -37.41
C GLN A 17 -20.46 2.57 -37.89
N GLN A 18 -20.84 2.77 -39.15
CA GLN A 18 -22.05 2.17 -39.74
C GLN A 18 -21.90 0.66 -39.97
N ILE A 19 -20.69 0.17 -40.27
CA ILE A 19 -20.42 -1.28 -40.36
C ILE A 19 -20.54 -1.92 -38.98
N TRP A 20 -20.17 -1.20 -37.91
CA TRP A 20 -20.11 -1.70 -36.55
C TRP A 20 -21.44 -1.61 -35.77
N LEU A 21 -22.29 -0.60 -36.04
CA LEU A 21 -23.59 -0.42 -35.38
C LEU A 21 -24.76 -1.12 -36.07
N ASN A 22 -24.52 -1.78 -37.21
CA ASN A 22 -25.52 -2.62 -37.84
C ASN A 22 -25.65 -3.92 -37.05
N ASP A 23 -26.46 -3.86 -35.99
CA ASP A 23 -27.50 -4.86 -35.85
C ASP A 23 -28.73 -4.49 -35.03
N ASN A 24 -28.89 -3.31 -34.39
CA ASN A 24 -30.24 -2.99 -33.86
C ASN A 24 -30.71 -1.54 -33.72
N GLU A 25 -29.90 -0.50 -33.49
CA GLU A 25 -30.50 0.83 -33.23
C GLU A 25 -29.60 1.98 -33.72
N LEU A 26 -29.98 2.65 -34.82
CA LEU A 26 -29.89 4.10 -35.04
C LEU A 26 -30.24 4.45 -36.50
N ASN A 27 -31.45 4.96 -36.70
CA ASN A 27 -32.08 5.31 -37.98
C ASN A 27 -31.66 6.69 -38.54
N VAL A 28 -30.38 7.08 -38.47
CA VAL A 28 -29.97 8.42 -38.90
C VAL A 28 -28.83 8.36 -39.92
N LEU A 29 -29.19 8.68 -41.18
CA LEU A 29 -28.36 8.88 -42.38
C LEU A 29 -27.58 7.63 -42.86
N SER A 30 -28.31 6.66 -43.42
CA SER A 30 -27.77 5.41 -43.94
C SER A 30 -27.14 5.54 -45.34
N LEU A 31 -25.80 5.53 -45.40
CA LEU A 31 -25.10 4.98 -46.55
C LEU A 31 -25.08 3.45 -46.36
N HIS A 32 -26.17 2.77 -46.73
CA HIS A 32 -26.22 1.31 -46.67
C HIS A 32 -25.28 0.70 -47.71
N LEU A 33 -24.04 0.44 -47.30
CA LEU A 33 -23.10 -0.36 -48.09
C LEU A 33 -23.65 -1.77 -48.26
N THR A 34 -23.69 -2.23 -49.51
CA THR A 34 -24.01 -3.62 -49.86
C THR A 34 -23.01 -4.58 -49.22
N LEU A 35 -23.40 -5.85 -49.04
CA LEU A 35 -22.51 -6.89 -48.52
C LEU A 35 -21.19 -6.98 -49.31
N GLN A 36 -21.28 -6.91 -50.65
CA GLN A 36 -20.13 -6.92 -51.54
C GLN A 36 -19.18 -5.74 -51.30
N GLN A 37 -19.71 -4.54 -51.09
CA GLN A 37 -18.90 -3.36 -50.79
C GLN A 37 -18.22 -3.47 -49.41
N ARG A 38 -18.89 -4.04 -48.41
CA ARG A 38 -18.29 -4.31 -47.09
C ARG A 38 -17.16 -5.33 -47.17
N THR A 39 -17.36 -6.42 -47.91
CA THR A 39 -16.32 -7.43 -48.16
C THR A 39 -15.12 -6.83 -48.90
N LEU A 40 -15.36 -6.01 -49.93
CA LEU A 40 -14.30 -5.33 -50.66
C LEU A 40 -13.49 -4.39 -49.75
N LEU A 41 -14.17 -3.58 -48.94
CA LEU A 41 -13.53 -2.68 -47.97
C LEU A 41 -12.69 -3.45 -46.94
N GLY A 42 -13.23 -4.53 -46.38
CA GLY A 42 -12.50 -5.39 -45.45
C GLY A 42 -11.26 -6.02 -46.09
N GLY A 43 -11.37 -6.51 -47.33
CA GLY A 43 -10.22 -7.03 -48.08
C GLY A 43 -9.15 -5.98 -48.36
N ILE A 44 -9.55 -4.73 -48.66
CA ILE A 44 -8.61 -3.60 -48.82
C ILE A 44 -7.87 -3.33 -47.50
N MET A 45 -8.57 -3.32 -46.37
CA MET A 45 -7.96 -3.10 -45.05
C MET A 45 -6.91 -4.16 -44.71
N VAL A 46 -7.23 -5.43 -44.95
CA VAL A 46 -6.28 -6.54 -44.74
C VAL A 46 -5.03 -6.35 -45.60
N ASN A 47 -5.18 -5.97 -46.86
CA ASN A 47 -4.04 -5.70 -47.74
C ASN A 47 -3.19 -4.51 -47.27
N TRP A 48 -3.83 -3.45 -46.75
CA TRP A 48 -3.10 -2.30 -46.19
C TRP A 48 -2.30 -2.65 -44.94
N ILE A 49 -2.82 -3.53 -44.09
CA ILE A 49 -2.07 -4.00 -42.91
C ILE A 49 -0.81 -4.75 -43.33
N VAL A 50 -0.91 -5.59 -44.37
CA VAL A 50 0.25 -6.29 -44.94
C VAL A 50 1.23 -5.29 -45.55
N GLU A 51 0.75 -4.27 -46.30
CA GLU A 51 1.60 -3.19 -46.83
C GLU A 51 2.34 -2.45 -45.71
N GLN A 52 1.62 -2.05 -44.66
CA GLN A 52 2.18 -1.39 -43.47
C GLN A 52 3.24 -2.26 -42.78
N GLN A 53 2.99 -3.55 -42.62
CA GLN A 53 3.95 -4.50 -42.04
C GLN A 53 5.23 -4.57 -42.86
N ILE A 54 5.12 -4.67 -44.19
CA ILE A 54 6.28 -4.68 -45.09
C ILE A 54 7.04 -3.35 -44.99
N GLU A 55 6.35 -2.21 -44.95
CA GLU A 55 7.00 -0.90 -44.76
C GLU A 55 7.75 -0.82 -43.41
N ARG A 56 7.16 -1.33 -42.32
CA ARG A 56 7.83 -1.39 -41.00
C ARG A 56 9.06 -2.30 -41.03
N ALA A 57 8.94 -3.48 -41.63
CA ALA A 57 10.06 -4.40 -41.80
C ALA A 57 11.19 -3.75 -42.60
N LEU A 58 10.90 -3.15 -43.76
CA LEU A 58 11.90 -2.43 -44.57
C LEU A 58 12.57 -1.29 -43.78
N ASN A 59 11.84 -0.58 -42.93
CA ASN A 59 12.42 0.44 -42.06
C ASN A 59 13.39 -0.14 -41.03
N PHE A 60 13.12 -1.32 -40.46
CA PHE A 60 14.07 -2.02 -39.59
C PHE A 60 15.31 -2.47 -40.34
N ALA A 61 15.16 -3.02 -41.54
CA ALA A 61 16.28 -3.42 -42.40
C ALA A 61 17.17 -2.21 -42.76
N ASN A 62 16.57 -1.08 -43.11
CA ASN A 62 17.30 0.17 -43.42
C ASN A 62 18.04 0.75 -42.20
N GLN A 63 17.60 0.44 -40.98
CA GLN A 63 18.26 0.82 -39.73
C GLN A 63 19.22 -0.25 -39.20
N GLU A 64 19.49 -1.31 -39.98
CA GLU A 64 20.33 -2.45 -39.62
C GLU A 64 19.83 -3.24 -38.38
N LYS A 65 18.53 -3.15 -38.06
CA LYS A 65 17.89 -3.88 -36.95
C LYS A 65 17.34 -5.23 -37.44
N TRP A 66 18.24 -6.15 -37.74
CA TRP A 66 17.88 -7.44 -38.35
C TRP A 66 17.00 -8.34 -37.46
N GLU A 67 17.19 -8.30 -36.13
CA GLU A 67 16.34 -9.07 -35.21
C GLU A 67 14.87 -8.60 -35.21
N ASP A 68 14.64 -7.29 -35.27
CA ASP A 68 13.29 -6.72 -35.31
C ASP A 68 12.65 -6.94 -36.68
N PHE A 69 13.44 -6.87 -37.75
CA PHE A 69 13.01 -7.25 -39.09
C PHE A 69 12.50 -8.70 -39.16
N GLU A 70 13.29 -9.63 -38.62
CA GLU A 70 12.93 -11.05 -38.60
C GLU A 70 11.65 -11.28 -37.79
N LYS A 71 11.54 -10.67 -36.61
CA LYS A 71 10.31 -10.73 -35.79
C LYS A 71 9.09 -10.17 -36.52
N GLU A 72 9.25 -9.07 -37.26
CA GLU A 72 8.15 -8.43 -37.98
C GLU A 72 7.66 -9.30 -39.14
N ILE A 73 8.57 -9.91 -39.92
CA ILE A 73 8.22 -10.77 -41.07
C ILE A 73 7.67 -12.14 -40.62
N LEU A 74 8.20 -12.71 -39.53
CA LEU A 74 7.70 -13.98 -38.99
C LEU A 74 6.27 -13.85 -38.44
N ASN A 75 5.85 -12.65 -38.05
CA ASN A 75 4.52 -12.39 -37.52
C ASN A 75 3.46 -12.31 -38.64
N VAL A 76 3.10 -13.44 -39.24
CA VAL A 76 2.09 -13.46 -40.31
C VAL A 76 0.73 -12.96 -39.77
N PRO A 77 0.12 -11.93 -40.37
CA PRO A 77 -1.13 -11.35 -39.88
C PRO A 77 -2.30 -12.32 -40.09
N HIS A 78 -3.29 -12.25 -39.19
CA HIS A 78 -4.59 -12.95 -39.32
C HIS A 78 -4.52 -14.48 -39.44
N THR A 79 -3.52 -15.14 -38.82
CA THR A 79 -3.36 -16.60 -38.87
C THR A 79 -4.38 -17.36 -38.02
N ASN A 80 -4.73 -16.81 -36.85
CA ASN A 80 -5.54 -17.48 -35.82
C ASN A 80 -6.82 -16.72 -35.44
N TRP A 81 -7.22 -15.72 -36.22
CA TRP A 81 -8.50 -15.02 -36.09
C TRP A 81 -8.97 -14.50 -37.44
N ILE A 82 -10.28 -14.28 -37.57
CA ILE A 82 -10.92 -13.87 -38.82
C ILE A 82 -11.25 -12.37 -38.75
N PRO A 83 -10.69 -11.52 -39.64
CA PRO A 83 -10.95 -10.08 -39.67
C PRO A 83 -12.41 -9.67 -39.70
N SER A 84 -13.26 -10.43 -40.41
CA SER A 84 -14.69 -10.14 -40.52
C SER A 84 -15.46 -10.40 -39.22
N GLU A 85 -14.94 -11.24 -38.33
CA GLU A 85 -15.56 -11.55 -37.03
C GLU A 85 -15.12 -10.55 -35.95
N HIS A 86 -13.94 -9.94 -36.11
CA HIS A 86 -13.38 -8.96 -35.17
C HIS A 86 -12.95 -7.66 -35.86
N VAL A 87 -13.89 -7.00 -36.54
CA VAL A 87 -13.66 -5.71 -37.24
C VAL A 87 -13.00 -4.65 -36.34
N PRO A 88 -13.35 -4.48 -35.05
CA PRO A 88 -12.67 -3.52 -34.18
C PRO A 88 -11.16 -3.79 -34.01
N TRP A 89 -10.73 -5.06 -34.00
CA TRP A 89 -9.32 -5.41 -33.93
C TRP A 89 -8.60 -5.07 -35.22
N LEU A 90 -9.25 -5.30 -36.37
CA LEU A 90 -8.73 -4.92 -37.69
C LEU A 90 -8.51 -3.41 -37.81
N ILE A 91 -9.47 -2.60 -37.31
CA ILE A 91 -9.35 -1.14 -37.29
C ILE A 91 -8.21 -0.71 -36.37
N LEU A 92 -8.11 -1.31 -35.17
CA LEU A 92 -7.04 -1.03 -34.22
C LEU A 92 -5.66 -1.30 -34.85
N GLU A 93 -5.51 -2.43 -35.54
CA GLU A 93 -4.28 -2.85 -36.20
C GLU A 93 -3.87 -1.84 -37.30
N LEU A 94 -4.82 -1.47 -38.15
CA LEU A 94 -4.62 -0.51 -39.25
C LEU A 94 -4.28 0.91 -38.74
N GLU A 95 -5.05 1.41 -37.77
CA GLU A 95 -4.91 2.79 -37.28
C GLU A 95 -3.63 2.96 -36.47
N MET A 96 -3.26 1.95 -35.68
CA MET A 96 -2.05 1.99 -34.85
C MET A 96 -0.80 1.58 -35.61
N ASN A 97 -0.92 1.15 -36.87
CA ASN A 97 0.19 0.66 -37.69
C ASN A 97 0.98 -0.42 -36.94
N ILE A 98 0.27 -1.46 -36.48
CA ILE A 98 0.85 -2.64 -35.82
C ILE A 98 0.42 -3.92 -36.55
N THR A 99 0.99 -5.06 -36.19
CA THR A 99 0.44 -6.38 -36.53
C THR A 99 0.19 -7.17 -35.26
N ILE A 100 -1.06 -7.59 -35.02
CA ILE A 100 -1.45 -8.31 -33.80
C ILE A 100 -0.87 -9.72 -33.86
N ARG A 101 -0.13 -10.10 -32.81
CA ARG A 101 0.55 -11.40 -32.74
C ARG A 101 -0.41 -12.51 -32.39
N GLU A 102 -0.10 -13.73 -32.85
CA GLU A 102 -0.87 -14.94 -32.56
C GLU A 102 -1.14 -15.12 -31.05
N ILE A 103 -0.11 -14.96 -30.22
CA ILE A 103 -0.22 -15.09 -28.76
C ILE A 103 -1.16 -14.04 -28.14
N GLN A 104 -1.20 -12.82 -28.68
CA GLN A 104 -2.06 -11.75 -28.18
C GLN A 104 -3.54 -12.06 -28.48
N VAL A 105 -3.80 -12.61 -29.67
CA VAL A 105 -5.13 -13.10 -30.07
C VAL A 105 -5.56 -14.27 -29.20
N GLN A 106 -4.67 -15.25 -28.97
CA GLN A 106 -4.97 -16.39 -28.10
C GLN A 106 -5.33 -15.89 -26.70
N VAL A 107 -4.53 -15.02 -26.10
CA VAL A 107 -4.79 -14.49 -24.76
C VAL A 107 -6.11 -13.71 -24.71
N ALA A 108 -6.32 -12.78 -25.64
CA ALA A 108 -7.57 -12.01 -25.70
C ALA A 108 -8.79 -12.91 -25.89
N GLY A 109 -8.72 -13.90 -26.79
CA GLY A 109 -9.77 -14.86 -27.05
C GLY A 109 -10.16 -15.66 -25.81
N HIS A 110 -9.19 -16.20 -25.07
CA HIS A 110 -9.45 -16.92 -23.81
C HIS A 110 -10.15 -16.03 -22.79
N MET A 111 -9.75 -14.76 -22.66
CA MET A 111 -10.34 -13.83 -21.70
C MET A 111 -11.77 -13.39 -22.07
N ILE A 112 -12.12 -13.45 -23.37
CA ILE A 112 -13.47 -13.15 -23.87
C ILE A 112 -14.37 -14.40 -23.80
N GLN A 113 -13.80 -15.60 -23.92
CA GLN A 113 -14.52 -16.86 -24.09
C GLN A 113 -15.64 -17.16 -23.06
N PRO A 114 -15.50 -16.90 -21.74
CA PRO A 114 -16.59 -17.13 -20.79
C PRO A 114 -17.86 -16.33 -21.08
N MET A 115 -17.74 -15.25 -21.87
CA MET A 115 -18.86 -14.40 -22.23
C MET A 115 -19.69 -14.97 -23.39
N LEU A 116 -19.12 -15.86 -24.20
CA LEU A 116 -19.82 -16.48 -25.34
C LEU A 116 -20.68 -17.68 -24.93
N ASN A 117 -20.42 -18.27 -23.76
CA ASN A 117 -21.05 -19.48 -23.28
C ASN A 117 -21.89 -19.21 -22.01
N GLU A 118 -23.08 -18.64 -22.18
CA GLU A 118 -24.03 -18.33 -21.08
C GLU A 118 -24.41 -19.56 -20.22
N ASN A 119 -24.18 -20.78 -20.71
CA ASN A 119 -24.58 -22.02 -20.06
C ASN A 119 -23.61 -22.56 -18.99
N ASN A 120 -22.39 -22.00 -18.89
CA ASN A 120 -21.42 -22.41 -17.86
C ASN A 120 -21.23 -21.32 -16.81
N ALA A 121 -22.17 -21.23 -15.88
CA ALA A 121 -22.15 -20.31 -14.74
C ALA A 121 -20.93 -20.46 -13.79
N SER A 122 -20.02 -21.42 -14.04
CA SER A 122 -18.91 -21.78 -13.18
C SER A 122 -17.63 -20.96 -13.37
N VAL A 123 -17.42 -20.30 -14.53
CA VAL A 123 -16.21 -19.51 -14.78
C VAL A 123 -16.58 -18.05 -15.00
N ARG A 124 -16.57 -17.26 -13.91
CA ARG A 124 -16.85 -15.81 -13.96
C ARG A 124 -15.58 -14.96 -14.07
N ASN A 125 -14.44 -15.49 -13.64
CA ASN A 125 -13.18 -14.77 -13.54
C ASN A 125 -12.10 -15.52 -14.31
N ILE A 126 -11.27 -14.79 -15.05
CA ILE A 126 -10.12 -15.35 -15.79
C ILE A 126 -8.86 -14.65 -15.35
N VAL A 127 -7.77 -15.40 -15.24
CA VAL A 127 -6.42 -14.87 -15.03
C VAL A 127 -5.53 -15.35 -16.16
N MET A 128 -4.83 -14.43 -16.82
CA MET A 128 -3.83 -14.77 -17.83
C MET A 128 -2.46 -14.21 -17.45
N GLN A 129 -1.42 -15.02 -17.60
CA GLN A 129 -0.04 -14.62 -17.38
C GLN A 129 0.68 -14.45 -18.72
N MET A 130 1.46 -13.38 -18.84
CA MET A 130 2.32 -13.14 -20.00
C MET A 130 3.70 -12.63 -19.59
N ASN A 131 4.67 -12.75 -20.49
CA ASN A 131 5.99 -12.15 -20.30
C ASN A 131 5.95 -10.63 -20.46
N MET A 132 6.89 -9.94 -19.82
CA MET A 132 7.06 -8.50 -19.96
C MET A 132 7.45 -8.14 -21.40
N GLY A 133 6.85 -7.08 -21.95
CA GLY A 133 7.13 -6.64 -23.33
C GLY A 133 6.28 -7.32 -24.42
N GLU A 134 5.43 -8.29 -24.08
CA GLU A 134 4.53 -8.95 -25.06
C GLU A 134 3.31 -8.13 -25.48
N GLY A 135 3.23 -6.88 -25.04
CA GLY A 135 2.16 -5.96 -25.42
C GLY A 135 0.83 -6.15 -24.68
N LYS A 136 0.88 -6.56 -23.40
CA LYS A 136 -0.32 -6.71 -22.55
C LYS A 136 -1.16 -5.42 -22.51
N THR A 137 -0.54 -4.35 -22.01
CA THR A 137 -1.17 -3.04 -21.87
C THR A 137 -1.32 -2.34 -23.23
N SER A 138 -0.38 -2.58 -24.15
CA SER A 138 -0.34 -1.83 -25.41
C SER A 138 -1.25 -2.39 -26.51
N VAL A 139 -1.56 -3.69 -26.50
CA VAL A 139 -2.35 -4.36 -27.56
C VAL A 139 -3.55 -5.10 -26.97
N ILE A 140 -3.31 -5.99 -26.02
CA ILE A 140 -4.38 -6.85 -25.47
C ILE A 140 -5.42 -6.04 -24.70
N LEU A 141 -5.00 -5.10 -23.86
CA LEU A 141 -5.92 -4.27 -23.09
C LEU A 141 -6.90 -3.46 -23.99
N PRO A 142 -6.45 -2.76 -25.04
CA PRO A 142 -7.33 -2.22 -26.09
C PRO A 142 -8.24 -3.26 -26.75
N MET A 143 -7.72 -4.43 -27.13
CA MET A 143 -8.50 -5.50 -27.75
C MET A 143 -9.64 -5.97 -26.85
N LEU A 144 -9.35 -6.20 -25.56
CA LEU A 144 -10.33 -6.58 -24.55
C LEU A 144 -11.37 -5.48 -24.38
N ALA A 145 -10.94 -4.22 -24.29
CA ALA A 145 -11.87 -3.11 -24.13
C ALA A 145 -12.86 -3.01 -25.30
N LEU A 146 -12.39 -3.24 -26.54
CA LEU A 146 -13.24 -3.24 -27.72
C LEU A 146 -14.21 -4.43 -27.73
N SER A 147 -13.75 -5.63 -27.38
CA SER A 147 -14.57 -6.83 -27.42
C SER A 147 -15.58 -6.91 -26.25
N LEU A 148 -15.20 -6.42 -25.07
CA LEU A 148 -16.08 -6.42 -23.89
C LEU A 148 -17.13 -5.29 -23.96
N CYS A 149 -16.84 -4.19 -24.66
CA CYS A 149 -17.82 -3.14 -24.99
C CYS A 149 -18.74 -3.50 -26.18
N SER A 150 -18.83 -4.77 -26.62
CA SER A 150 -19.60 -5.12 -27.83
C SER A 150 -21.12 -5.06 -27.64
N SER A 151 -21.62 -5.01 -26.40
CA SER A 151 -23.05 -4.85 -26.11
C SER A 151 -23.28 -3.71 -25.13
N SER A 152 -24.42 -3.02 -25.26
CA SER A 152 -24.87 -1.98 -24.32
C SER A 152 -25.36 -2.56 -22.99
N LEU A 153 -24.88 -3.76 -22.61
CA LEU A 153 -25.22 -4.44 -21.38
C LEU A 153 -24.11 -4.30 -20.33
N SER A 154 -22.88 -3.97 -20.74
CA SER A 154 -21.76 -3.81 -19.82
C SER A 154 -20.85 -2.62 -20.15
N LEU A 155 -20.44 -1.91 -19.09
CA LEU A 155 -19.46 -0.84 -19.13
C LEU A 155 -18.07 -1.40 -18.80
N VAL A 156 -17.11 -1.30 -19.71
CA VAL A 156 -15.75 -1.75 -19.42
C VAL A 156 -15.05 -0.76 -18.50
N ARG A 157 -14.50 -1.27 -17.39
CA ARG A 157 -13.69 -0.53 -16.44
C ARG A 157 -12.29 -1.13 -16.37
N ILE A 158 -11.34 -0.38 -16.90
CA ILE A 158 -9.92 -0.71 -16.84
C ILE A 158 -9.34 -0.17 -15.54
N ILE A 159 -8.72 -1.05 -14.76
CA ILE A 159 -8.10 -0.73 -13.47
C ILE A 159 -6.58 -0.86 -13.63
N VAL A 160 -5.86 0.24 -13.41
CA VAL A 160 -4.39 0.30 -13.52
C VAL A 160 -3.77 0.85 -12.24
N LEU A 161 -2.49 0.53 -12.01
CA LEU A 161 -1.72 1.15 -10.93
C LEU A 161 -1.71 2.68 -11.06
N LYS A 162 -1.82 3.39 -9.93
CA LYS A 162 -1.92 4.86 -9.91
C LYS A 162 -0.75 5.54 -10.64
N ALA A 163 0.46 5.01 -10.49
CA ALA A 163 1.66 5.52 -11.16
C ALA A 163 1.61 5.40 -12.69
N LEU A 164 0.91 4.38 -13.21
CA LEU A 164 0.78 4.12 -14.66
C LEU A 164 -0.44 4.81 -15.27
N PHE A 165 -1.32 5.40 -14.45
CA PHE A 165 -2.57 6.01 -14.89
C PHE A 165 -2.40 7.06 -16.00
N PRO A 166 -1.49 8.05 -15.92
CA PRO A 166 -1.38 9.08 -16.96
C PRO A 166 -0.92 8.50 -18.31
N MET A 167 0.03 7.58 -18.29
CA MET A 167 0.54 6.90 -19.48
C MET A 167 -0.56 6.04 -20.13
N ASN A 168 -1.27 5.25 -19.32
CA ASN A 168 -2.37 4.42 -19.80
C ASN A 168 -3.53 5.26 -20.36
N TYR A 169 -3.87 6.37 -19.71
CA TYR A 169 -4.89 7.29 -20.19
C TYR A 169 -4.57 7.84 -21.58
N GLN A 170 -3.33 8.31 -21.79
CA GLN A 170 -2.88 8.83 -23.08
C GLN A 170 -2.86 7.74 -24.16
N SER A 171 -2.30 6.57 -23.84
CA SER A 171 -2.21 5.42 -24.75
C SER A 171 -3.58 4.93 -25.19
N LEU A 172 -4.51 4.69 -24.26
CA LEU A 172 -5.86 4.21 -24.57
C LEU A 172 -6.66 5.27 -25.33
N ARG A 173 -6.56 6.54 -24.95
CA ARG A 173 -7.24 7.63 -25.67
C ARG A 173 -6.75 7.75 -27.12
N TYR A 174 -5.45 7.63 -27.35
CA TYR A 174 -4.87 7.64 -28.69
C TYR A 174 -5.35 6.45 -29.52
N LYS A 175 -5.36 5.25 -28.93
CA LYS A 175 -5.73 4.00 -29.62
C LYS A 175 -7.21 3.88 -29.93
N LEU A 176 -8.06 4.33 -29.01
CA LEU A 176 -9.48 4.02 -29.05
C LEU A 176 -10.33 5.23 -29.45
N GLY A 177 -9.82 6.45 -29.30
CA GLY A 177 -10.54 7.68 -29.60
C GLY A 177 -10.55 8.09 -31.08
N GLY A 178 -9.83 7.36 -31.94
CA GLY A 178 -9.72 7.61 -33.37
C GLY A 178 -10.87 6.99 -34.18
N LEU A 179 -10.55 6.13 -35.16
CA LEU A 179 -11.55 5.45 -36.00
C LEU A 179 -12.55 4.60 -35.19
N LEU A 180 -12.09 4.07 -34.06
CA LEU A 180 -12.90 3.28 -33.14
C LEU A 180 -13.92 4.12 -32.34
N ASN A 181 -13.72 5.45 -32.25
CA ASN A 181 -14.58 6.42 -31.59
C ASN A 181 -15.08 6.00 -30.19
N ARG A 182 -14.17 5.46 -29.36
CA ARG A 182 -14.44 5.15 -27.95
C ARG A 182 -13.88 6.25 -27.08
N ARG A 183 -14.70 6.84 -26.24
CA ARG A 183 -14.19 7.78 -25.24
C ARG A 183 -13.57 7.01 -24.08
N VAL A 184 -12.37 7.41 -23.69
CA VAL A 184 -11.77 6.98 -22.41
C VAL A 184 -12.13 8.00 -21.34
N MET A 185 -12.96 7.59 -20.39
CA MET A 185 -13.44 8.38 -19.26
C MET A 185 -12.57 8.11 -18.02
N PRO A 186 -11.76 9.08 -17.57
CA PRO A 186 -11.02 8.92 -16.33
C PRO A 186 -11.97 9.03 -15.13
N PHE A 187 -11.93 8.05 -14.24
CA PHE A 187 -12.56 8.11 -12.93
C PHE A 187 -11.46 8.25 -11.87
N ALA A 188 -11.46 9.40 -11.19
CA ALA A 188 -10.52 9.71 -10.13
C ALA A 188 -11.30 10.21 -8.91
N CYS A 189 -10.93 9.71 -7.73
CA CYS A 189 -11.59 10.00 -6.48
C CYS A 189 -10.53 10.12 -5.39
N ARG A 190 -10.40 11.33 -4.84
CA ARG A 190 -9.47 11.60 -3.75
C ARG A 190 -10.26 11.87 -2.47
N ARG A 191 -9.66 11.53 -1.34
CA ARG A 191 -10.23 11.73 0.00
C ARG A 191 -10.69 13.16 0.29
N ASP A 192 -10.02 14.16 -0.28
CA ASP A 192 -10.33 15.58 -0.06
C ASP A 192 -11.50 16.09 -0.94
N MET A 193 -12.02 15.27 -1.84
CA MET A 193 -13.14 15.63 -2.70
C MET A 193 -14.44 15.62 -1.91
N ASN A 194 -15.07 16.78 -1.82
CA ASN A 194 -16.38 16.93 -1.18
C ASN A 194 -17.49 16.90 -2.23
N PHE A 195 -17.98 15.71 -2.56
CA PHE A 195 -19.06 15.57 -3.52
C PHE A 195 -20.38 16.14 -2.98
N SER A 196 -21.06 16.95 -3.77
CA SER A 196 -22.47 17.29 -3.57
C SER A 196 -23.38 16.29 -4.28
N HIS A 197 -24.63 16.16 -3.83
CA HIS A 197 -25.64 15.32 -4.47
C HIS A 197 -25.76 15.57 -5.99
N VAL A 198 -25.70 16.84 -6.41
CA VAL A 198 -25.74 17.22 -7.84
C VAL A 198 -24.52 16.71 -8.61
N GLN A 199 -23.33 16.77 -8.02
CA GLN A 199 -22.10 16.26 -8.64
C GLN A 199 -22.12 14.74 -8.78
N VAL A 200 -22.61 14.03 -7.75
CA VAL A 200 -22.76 12.57 -7.78
C VAL A 200 -23.70 12.15 -8.89
N ASN A 201 -24.86 12.79 -9.02
CA ASN A 201 -25.81 12.47 -10.10
C ASN A 201 -25.23 12.74 -11.49
N LYS A 202 -24.47 13.84 -11.66
CA LYS A 202 -23.75 14.09 -12.93
C LYS A 202 -22.71 13.00 -13.25
N ILE A 203 -22.04 12.44 -12.24
CA ILE A 203 -21.13 11.29 -12.43
C ILE A 203 -21.95 10.09 -12.90
N PHE A 204 -23.08 9.82 -12.25
CA PHE A 204 -23.94 8.69 -12.60
C PHE A 204 -24.47 8.79 -14.03
N ASP A 205 -24.97 9.96 -14.43
CA ASP A 205 -25.48 10.21 -15.78
C ASP A 205 -24.39 10.01 -16.83
N ARG A 206 -23.15 10.44 -16.54
CA ARG A 206 -22.01 10.20 -17.42
C ARG A 206 -21.66 8.72 -17.55
N LEU A 207 -21.73 7.95 -16.47
CA LEU A 207 -21.47 6.50 -16.51
C LEU A 207 -22.54 5.77 -17.35
N LYS A 208 -23.82 6.16 -17.19
CA LYS A 208 -24.92 5.62 -18.01
C LYS A 208 -24.77 5.98 -19.49
N GLN A 209 -24.44 7.24 -19.79
CA GLN A 209 -24.13 7.68 -21.15
C GLN A 209 -22.94 6.90 -21.73
N GLY A 210 -21.90 6.69 -20.92
CA GLY A 210 -20.74 5.89 -21.32
C GLY A 210 -21.11 4.46 -21.68
N LEU A 211 -22.02 3.83 -20.92
CA LEU A 211 -22.53 2.49 -21.23
C LEU A 211 -23.29 2.46 -22.57
N HIS A 212 -24.11 3.47 -22.88
CA HIS A 212 -24.80 3.55 -24.17
C HIS A 212 -23.85 3.83 -25.35
N ASN A 213 -22.82 4.64 -25.15
CA ASN A 213 -21.83 4.98 -26.17
C ASN A 213 -20.72 3.92 -26.32
N LEU A 214 -20.75 2.90 -25.47
CA LEU A 214 -19.73 1.84 -25.40
C LEU A 214 -18.35 2.43 -25.06
N ASP A 215 -18.35 3.49 -24.25
CA ASP A 215 -17.16 4.15 -23.72
C ASP A 215 -16.47 3.29 -22.66
N ILE A 216 -15.24 3.68 -22.31
CA ILE A 216 -14.38 2.92 -21.39
C ILE A 216 -14.06 3.78 -20.18
N VAL A 217 -14.24 3.22 -18.98
CA VAL A 217 -13.81 3.85 -17.74
C VAL A 217 -12.37 3.43 -17.44
N LEU A 218 -11.49 4.40 -17.17
CA LEU A 218 -10.15 4.15 -16.65
C LEU A 218 -10.07 4.64 -15.21
N THR A 219 -9.66 3.78 -14.29
CA THR A 219 -9.56 4.08 -12.85
C THR A 219 -8.32 3.44 -12.23
N SER A 220 -8.00 3.83 -10.99
CA SER A 220 -7.07 3.09 -10.14
C SER A 220 -7.79 2.39 -8.98
N PRO A 221 -7.15 1.38 -8.35
CA PRO A 221 -7.66 0.76 -7.13
C PRO A 221 -7.93 1.76 -6.01
N GLU A 222 -7.03 2.74 -5.85
CA GLU A 222 -7.15 3.81 -4.86
C GLU A 222 -8.41 4.65 -5.08
N ASP A 223 -8.74 4.98 -6.33
CA ASP A 223 -9.90 5.80 -6.65
C ASP A 223 -11.23 5.06 -6.39
N ILE A 224 -11.30 3.75 -6.68
CA ILE A 224 -12.48 2.93 -6.39
C ILE A 224 -12.71 2.86 -4.88
N LEU A 225 -11.69 2.42 -4.13
CA LEU A 225 -11.79 2.29 -2.69
C LEU A 225 -12.00 3.64 -2.00
N SER A 226 -11.41 4.71 -2.52
CA SER A 226 -11.64 6.07 -2.03
C SER A 226 -13.10 6.49 -2.19
N PHE A 227 -13.73 6.14 -3.31
CA PHE A 227 -15.15 6.39 -3.52
C PHE A 227 -16.00 5.59 -2.52
N ASP A 228 -15.62 4.34 -2.24
CA ASP A 228 -16.28 3.49 -1.26
C ASP A 228 -16.22 4.03 0.16
N LEU A 229 -15.01 4.42 0.60
CA LEU A 229 -14.82 5.01 1.91
C LEU A 229 -15.51 6.37 2.05
N LEU A 230 -15.55 7.18 0.98
CA LEU A 230 -16.29 8.46 1.00
C LEU A 230 -17.80 8.26 1.11
N THR A 231 -18.38 7.24 0.46
CA THR A 231 -19.80 6.91 0.63
C THR A 231 -20.12 6.64 2.10
N ILE A 232 -19.29 5.84 2.77
CA ILE A 232 -19.44 5.56 4.21
C ILE A 232 -19.26 6.84 5.04
N ASP A 233 -18.26 7.67 4.74
CA ASP A 233 -18.01 8.93 5.45
C ASP A 233 -19.18 9.93 5.30
N LYS A 234 -19.82 10.01 4.12
CA LYS A 234 -21.03 10.82 3.89
C LYS A 234 -22.20 10.37 4.77
N CYS A 235 -22.43 9.06 4.85
CA CYS A 235 -23.44 8.49 5.73
C CYS A 235 -23.13 8.79 7.21
N ARG A 236 -21.87 8.70 7.63
CA ARG A 236 -21.44 9.06 8.99
C ARG A 236 -21.68 10.53 9.33
N ARG A 237 -21.51 11.43 8.36
CA ARG A 237 -21.80 12.86 8.49
C ARG A 237 -23.28 13.21 8.37
N GLN A 238 -24.17 12.20 8.28
CA GLN A 238 -25.62 12.36 8.08
C GLN A 238 -26.00 13.02 6.75
N GLU A 239 -25.11 13.00 5.75
CA GLU A 239 -25.37 13.48 4.39
C GLU A 239 -26.02 12.36 3.55
N PHE A 240 -27.18 11.87 3.98
CA PHE A 240 -27.79 10.64 3.47
C PHE A 240 -28.19 10.70 1.99
N ASP A 241 -28.65 11.85 1.48
CA ASP A 241 -29.04 11.97 0.06
C ASP A 241 -27.84 11.74 -0.87
N THR A 242 -26.70 12.36 -0.55
CA THR A 242 -25.44 12.17 -1.27
C THR A 242 -24.95 10.73 -1.13
N GLY A 243 -24.93 10.19 0.11
CA GLY A 243 -24.50 8.82 0.37
C GLY A 243 -25.33 7.78 -0.37
N ARG A 244 -26.67 7.93 -0.40
CA ARG A 244 -27.59 7.05 -1.13
C ARG A 244 -27.33 7.08 -2.63
N SER A 245 -27.03 8.25 -3.18
CA SER A 245 -26.72 8.40 -4.61
C SER A 245 -25.39 7.74 -4.96
N MET A 246 -24.36 7.89 -4.10
CA MET A 246 -23.06 7.23 -4.29
C MET A 246 -23.20 5.70 -4.17
N LEU A 247 -23.97 5.21 -3.19
CA LEU A 247 -24.30 3.79 -3.04
C LEU A 247 -25.04 3.24 -4.27
N SER A 248 -25.92 4.04 -4.87
CA SER A 248 -26.62 3.66 -6.10
C SER A 248 -25.65 3.49 -7.26
N ILE A 249 -24.63 4.37 -7.38
CA ILE A 249 -23.56 4.22 -8.37
C ILE A 249 -22.76 2.94 -8.10
N GLN A 250 -22.38 2.66 -6.85
CA GLN A 250 -21.64 1.45 -6.50
C GLN A 250 -22.41 0.19 -6.87
N SER A 251 -23.68 0.11 -6.48
CA SER A 251 -24.55 -1.02 -6.82
C SER A 251 -24.70 -1.17 -8.34
N TRP A 252 -24.81 -0.07 -9.07
CA TRP A 252 -24.91 -0.10 -10.52
C TRP A 252 -23.60 -0.57 -11.16
N MET A 253 -22.45 -0.07 -10.71
CA MET A 253 -21.14 -0.52 -11.19
C MET A 253 -20.92 -2.01 -10.93
N LYS A 254 -21.36 -2.55 -9.78
CA LYS A 254 -21.25 -4.00 -9.51
C LYS A 254 -22.04 -4.86 -10.51
N THR A 255 -23.16 -4.37 -11.00
CA THR A 255 -24.02 -5.11 -11.94
C THR A 255 -23.56 -4.94 -13.39
N PHE A 256 -23.25 -3.71 -13.78
CA PHE A 256 -23.04 -3.34 -15.18
C PHE A 256 -21.57 -3.17 -15.56
N ALA A 257 -20.64 -3.00 -14.61
CA ALA A 257 -19.23 -2.90 -14.95
C ALA A 257 -18.61 -4.28 -15.25
N ARG A 258 -17.62 -4.27 -16.13
CA ARG A 258 -16.72 -5.40 -16.37
C ARG A 258 -15.29 -4.91 -16.14
N ASP A 259 -14.67 -5.48 -15.11
CA ASP A 259 -13.36 -5.05 -14.67
C ASP A 259 -12.25 -5.81 -15.39
N VAL A 260 -11.30 -5.05 -15.95
CA VAL A 260 -10.04 -5.57 -16.50
C VAL A 260 -8.89 -4.98 -15.69
N LEU A 261 -8.16 -5.83 -14.97
CA LEU A 261 -7.04 -5.41 -14.13
C LEU A 261 -5.73 -5.62 -14.88
N ASP A 262 -4.98 -4.53 -15.08
CA ASP A 262 -3.60 -4.57 -15.56
C ASP A 262 -2.65 -4.60 -14.36
N GLU A 263 -1.66 -5.50 -14.36
CA GLU A 263 -0.77 -5.73 -13.19
C GLU A 263 -1.55 -6.22 -11.95
N SER A 264 -2.36 -7.26 -12.13
CA SER A 264 -3.30 -7.74 -11.09
C SER A 264 -2.64 -8.25 -9.82
N ASP A 265 -1.40 -8.73 -9.90
CA ASP A 265 -0.57 -9.17 -8.77
C ASP A 265 -0.24 -8.01 -7.83
N GLU A 266 0.14 -6.87 -8.38
CA GLU A 266 0.40 -5.65 -7.61
C GLU A 266 -0.91 -5.00 -7.13
N ILE A 267 -1.95 -4.97 -7.99
CA ILE A 267 -3.27 -4.42 -7.61
C ILE A 267 -3.90 -5.20 -6.45
N LEU A 268 -3.82 -6.53 -6.48
CA LEU A 268 -4.44 -7.41 -5.48
C LEU A 268 -3.48 -7.81 -4.35
N HIS A 269 -2.33 -7.13 -4.24
CA HIS A 269 -1.31 -7.48 -3.26
C HIS A 269 -1.85 -7.32 -1.82
N VAL A 270 -1.67 -8.34 -0.97
CA VAL A 270 -2.23 -8.41 0.40
C VAL A 270 -1.79 -7.28 1.35
N LYS A 271 -0.68 -6.61 1.04
CA LYS A 271 -0.19 -5.45 1.80
C LYS A 271 -0.85 -4.12 1.40
N TYR A 272 -1.58 -4.09 0.29
CA TYR A 272 -2.25 -2.88 -0.15
C TYR A 272 -3.47 -2.60 0.74
N GLN A 273 -3.45 -1.43 1.38
CA GLN A 273 -4.48 -0.98 2.30
C GLN A 273 -4.63 0.54 2.19
N LEU A 274 -5.84 1.01 1.95
CA LEU A 274 -6.23 2.41 1.99
C LEU A 274 -6.83 2.74 3.36
N ILE A 275 -6.31 3.76 4.03
CA ILE A 275 -6.73 4.13 5.39
C ILE A 275 -7.18 5.59 5.44
N TYR A 276 -8.44 5.81 5.80
CA TYR A 276 -9.01 7.13 6.05
C TYR A 276 -9.09 7.39 7.55
N SER A 277 -8.28 8.33 8.04
CA SER A 277 -8.34 8.81 9.42
C SER A 277 -9.58 9.67 9.66
N ILE A 278 -10.39 9.38 10.67
CA ILE A 278 -11.58 10.17 10.98
C ILE A 278 -11.41 10.86 12.33
N GLY A 279 -11.86 12.12 12.40
CA GLY A 279 -11.79 12.95 13.59
C GLY A 279 -10.49 13.73 13.72
N ARG A 280 -10.31 14.39 14.87
CA ARG A 280 -9.10 15.11 15.20
C ARG A 280 -8.07 14.16 15.80
N GLN A 281 -6.79 14.43 15.56
CA GLN A 281 -5.72 13.72 16.25
C GLN A 281 -5.85 13.94 17.75
N GLN A 282 -5.79 12.84 18.50
CA GLN A 282 -5.83 12.80 19.95
C GLN A 282 -4.61 12.03 20.47
N GLN A 283 -4.29 12.17 21.75
CA GLN A 283 -3.25 11.36 22.37
C GLN A 283 -3.56 9.88 22.22
N VAL A 284 -2.52 9.06 22.11
CA VAL A 284 -2.69 7.61 22.22
C VAL A 284 -3.27 7.30 23.61
N ASP A 285 -4.21 6.36 23.64
CA ASP A 285 -4.87 5.96 24.87
C ASP A 285 -3.84 5.56 25.96
N GLY A 286 -4.03 6.01 27.20
CA GLY A 286 -3.07 5.80 28.29
C GLY A 286 -1.85 6.71 28.28
N GLY A 287 -1.66 7.51 27.21
CA GLY A 287 -0.70 8.60 27.13
C GLY A 287 0.67 8.26 27.74
N VAL A 288 1.04 9.01 28.78
CA VAL A 288 2.32 8.90 29.47
C VAL A 288 2.62 7.50 30.00
N GLU A 289 1.62 6.83 30.57
CA GLU A 289 1.78 5.51 31.17
C GLU A 289 2.07 4.45 30.11
N ARG A 290 1.55 4.63 28.89
CA ARG A 290 1.78 3.67 27.80
C ARG A 290 3.24 3.61 27.38
N TRP A 291 3.85 4.74 27.03
CA TRP A 291 5.24 4.74 26.59
C TRP A 291 6.22 4.49 27.75
N LYS A 292 5.87 4.87 28.99
CA LYS A 292 6.65 4.48 30.18
C LYS A 292 6.62 2.98 30.45
N THR A 293 5.47 2.33 30.27
CA THR A 293 5.36 0.86 30.37
C THR A 293 6.26 0.19 29.34
N ILE A 294 6.28 0.69 28.10
CA ILE A 294 7.18 0.19 27.04
C ILE A 294 8.65 0.43 27.42
N GLN A 295 9.01 1.60 27.96
CA GLN A 295 10.39 1.88 28.43
C GLN A 295 10.83 0.89 29.48
N TYR A 296 9.95 0.60 30.44
CA TYR A 296 10.19 -0.38 31.50
C TYR A 296 10.37 -1.80 30.92
N VAL A 297 9.51 -2.21 29.99
CA VAL A 297 9.66 -3.51 29.30
C VAL A 297 11.00 -3.58 28.56
N LEU A 298 11.43 -2.52 27.88
CA LEU A 298 12.73 -2.50 27.21
C LEU A 298 13.90 -2.53 28.22
N ASP A 299 13.76 -1.95 29.40
CA ASP A 299 14.77 -2.11 30.46
C ASP A 299 14.89 -3.59 30.89
N LEU A 300 13.77 -4.29 31.09
CA LEU A 300 13.78 -5.74 31.36
C LEU A 300 14.38 -6.53 30.18
N VAL A 301 14.11 -6.14 28.94
CA VAL A 301 14.75 -6.76 27.76
C VAL A 301 16.27 -6.64 27.86
N LYS A 302 16.80 -5.46 28.21
CA LYS A 302 18.23 -5.25 28.38
C LYS A 302 18.82 -6.13 29.49
N GLN A 303 18.13 -6.26 30.63
CA GLN A 303 18.57 -7.10 31.74
C GLN A 303 18.67 -8.58 31.35
N HIS A 304 17.72 -9.06 30.54
CA HIS A 304 17.68 -10.47 30.10
C HIS A 304 18.45 -10.76 28.81
N ALA A 305 18.82 -9.75 28.03
CA ALA A 305 19.40 -9.89 26.68
C ALA A 305 20.65 -10.80 26.66
N THR A 306 21.59 -10.60 27.58
CA THR A 306 22.83 -11.40 27.65
C THR A 306 22.55 -12.87 27.90
N ASN A 307 21.67 -13.18 28.87
CA ASN A 307 21.33 -14.55 29.23
C ASN A 307 20.59 -15.26 28.09
N ILE A 308 19.65 -14.57 27.46
CA ILE A 308 18.91 -15.10 26.30
C ILE A 308 19.85 -15.33 25.12
N ALA A 309 20.78 -14.42 24.85
CA ALA A 309 21.76 -14.58 23.79
C ALA A 309 22.66 -15.80 24.01
N GLN A 310 23.17 -16.00 25.24
CA GLN A 310 24.01 -17.15 25.60
C GLN A 310 23.27 -18.49 25.48
N GLN A 311 21.99 -18.52 25.82
CA GLN A 311 21.16 -19.73 25.74
C GLN A 311 20.74 -20.05 24.30
N TYR A 312 20.60 -19.04 23.44
CA TYR A 312 20.04 -19.14 22.09
C TYR A 312 20.95 -18.49 21.03
N ASN A 313 22.22 -18.92 20.98
CA ASN A 313 23.27 -18.28 20.16
C ASN A 313 22.91 -18.12 18.66
N ASP A 314 22.22 -19.10 18.06
CA ASP A 314 21.88 -19.07 16.62
C ASP A 314 20.55 -18.34 16.32
N ASP A 315 19.73 -18.12 17.34
CA ASP A 315 18.37 -17.56 17.21
C ASP A 315 18.30 -16.07 17.61
N VAL A 316 19.40 -15.50 18.06
CA VAL A 316 19.50 -14.16 18.62
C VAL A 316 20.72 -13.45 18.06
N PHE A 317 20.55 -12.21 17.64
CA PHE A 317 21.67 -11.31 17.39
C PHE A 317 21.89 -10.45 18.62
N TYR A 318 23.07 -10.52 19.21
CA TYR A 318 23.43 -9.73 20.39
C TYR A 318 24.82 -9.13 20.19
N LYS A 319 24.91 -7.83 20.46
CA LYS A 319 26.18 -7.11 20.56
C LYS A 319 26.12 -6.23 21.81
N ALA A 320 27.08 -6.47 22.70
CA ALA A 320 27.18 -5.78 23.98
C ALA A 320 27.37 -4.26 23.77
N SER A 321 26.77 -3.48 24.67
CA SER A 321 27.01 -2.06 24.78
C SER A 321 28.40 -1.77 25.34
N GLU A 322 28.99 -0.62 24.96
CA GLU A 322 30.22 -0.12 25.59
C GLU A 322 30.03 0.27 27.06
N ARG A 323 28.79 0.63 27.44
CA ARG A 323 28.44 1.09 28.79
C ARG A 323 27.20 0.40 29.30
N GLN A 324 27.15 0.19 30.61
CA GLN A 324 26.00 -0.41 31.29
C GLN A 324 24.72 0.42 31.13
N SER A 325 24.80 1.74 31.01
CA SER A 325 23.63 2.61 30.84
C SER A 325 22.97 2.51 29.46
N SER A 326 23.70 2.01 28.45
CA SER A 326 23.27 1.92 27.06
C SER A 326 22.51 0.63 26.76
N PHE A 327 21.50 0.70 25.89
CA PHE A 327 20.78 -0.49 25.41
C PHE A 327 21.64 -1.27 24.40
N PRO A 328 21.82 -2.60 24.57
CA PRO A 328 22.63 -3.40 23.66
C PRO A 328 21.93 -3.58 22.31
N GLU A 329 22.70 -3.77 21.24
CA GLU A 329 22.12 -4.16 19.95
C GLU A 329 21.60 -5.60 20.05
N PHE A 330 20.30 -5.73 20.28
CA PHE A 330 19.62 -7.00 20.52
C PHE A 330 18.49 -7.21 19.51
N ARG A 331 18.48 -8.38 18.85
CA ARG A 331 17.41 -8.78 17.93
C ARG A 331 17.07 -10.26 18.07
N LEU A 332 15.79 -10.57 17.92
CA LEU A 332 15.28 -11.95 17.92
C LEU A 332 15.09 -12.41 16.48
N LEU A 333 15.73 -13.53 16.10
CA LEU A 333 15.61 -14.11 14.75
C LEU A 333 14.44 -15.10 14.70
N ASN A 334 14.28 -15.89 15.77
CA ASN A 334 13.26 -16.93 15.91
C ASN A 334 12.36 -16.70 17.12
N HIS A 335 11.21 -17.39 17.12
CA HIS A 335 10.14 -17.21 18.11
C HIS A 335 10.42 -17.87 19.46
N ARG A 336 11.22 -18.94 19.50
CA ARG A 336 11.57 -19.66 20.74
C ARG A 336 12.19 -18.77 21.84
N PRO A 337 13.27 -18.00 21.58
CA PRO A 337 13.82 -17.10 22.60
C PRO A 337 12.85 -16.00 23.04
N PHE A 338 11.90 -15.61 22.17
CA PHE A 338 10.88 -14.64 22.52
C PHE A 338 9.93 -15.15 23.61
N LEU A 339 9.48 -16.40 23.50
CA LEU A 339 8.59 -17.00 24.52
C LEU A 339 9.23 -17.02 25.90
N GLU A 340 10.52 -17.36 25.97
CA GLU A 340 11.27 -17.36 27.23
C GLU A 340 11.46 -15.95 27.78
N LEU A 341 11.80 -15.00 26.91
CA LEU A 341 11.90 -13.58 27.26
C LEU A 341 10.56 -13.04 27.81
N CYS A 342 9.43 -13.37 27.19
CA CYS A 342 8.11 -12.99 27.65
C CYS A 342 7.81 -13.48 29.07
N ARG A 343 8.16 -14.74 29.39
CA ARG A 343 7.95 -15.29 30.74
C ARG A 343 8.76 -14.53 31.79
N ARG A 344 10.02 -14.23 31.51
CA ARG A 344 10.92 -13.48 32.42
C ARG A 344 10.47 -12.04 32.62
N ILE A 345 10.09 -11.37 31.53
CA ILE A 345 9.54 -10.01 31.61
C ILE A 345 8.26 -9.99 32.45
N ALA A 346 7.34 -10.93 32.21
CA ALA A 346 6.09 -11.00 32.94
C ALA A 346 6.30 -11.31 34.43
N SER A 347 7.23 -12.23 34.76
CA SER A 347 7.55 -12.55 36.15
C SER A 347 8.18 -11.36 36.89
N ASP A 348 9.11 -10.64 36.28
CA ASP A 348 9.78 -9.52 36.95
C ASP A 348 8.83 -8.33 37.10
N TRP A 349 8.02 -8.07 36.07
CA TRP A 349 7.01 -7.02 36.12
C TRP A 349 5.96 -7.29 37.20
N ILE A 350 5.48 -8.54 37.36
CA ILE A 350 4.50 -8.86 38.43
C ILE A 350 5.14 -8.85 39.82
N ASN A 351 6.40 -9.28 39.95
CA ASN A 351 7.11 -9.36 41.24
C ASN A 351 7.39 -7.98 41.83
N GLN A 352 7.51 -6.94 41.00
CA GLN A 352 7.62 -5.56 41.45
C GLN A 352 6.28 -4.96 41.92
N LYS A 353 5.16 -5.70 41.75
CA LYS A 353 3.83 -5.26 42.15
C LYS A 353 3.36 -6.05 43.38
N SER A 354 2.76 -5.34 44.33
CA SER A 354 2.21 -5.92 45.56
C SER A 354 0.79 -6.49 45.36
N TYR A 355 0.62 -7.42 44.42
CA TYR A 355 -0.65 -8.13 44.19
C TYR A 355 -0.76 -9.42 45.01
N ARG A 356 -1.98 -9.89 45.27
CA ARG A 356 -2.19 -11.19 45.94
C ARG A 356 -1.78 -12.34 45.01
N GLN A 357 -1.34 -13.45 45.58
CA GLN A 357 -0.82 -14.59 44.81
C GLN A 357 -1.83 -15.18 43.81
N LEU A 358 -3.12 -15.23 44.17
CA LEU A 358 -4.18 -15.67 43.24
C LEU A 358 -4.35 -14.70 42.07
N ASP A 359 -4.30 -13.39 42.35
CA ASP A 359 -4.41 -12.35 41.32
C ASP A 359 -3.18 -12.39 40.39
N GLN A 360 -1.98 -12.64 40.92
CA GLN A 360 -0.76 -12.78 40.11
C GLN A 360 -0.89 -13.88 39.05
N GLN A 361 -1.41 -15.05 39.41
CA GLN A 361 -1.61 -16.16 38.46
C GLN A 361 -2.63 -15.80 37.37
N LEU A 362 -3.73 -15.15 37.75
CA LEU A 362 -4.74 -14.67 36.81
C LEU A 362 -4.16 -13.58 35.88
N ILE A 363 -3.40 -12.64 36.42
CA ILE A 363 -2.77 -11.57 35.64
C ILE A 363 -1.76 -12.16 34.64
N LEU A 364 -0.86 -13.05 35.09
CA LEU A 364 0.14 -13.67 34.22
C LEU A 364 -0.50 -14.46 33.07
N SER A 365 -1.52 -15.26 33.37
CA SER A 365 -2.27 -16.00 32.34
C SER A 365 -3.03 -15.07 31.38
N SER A 366 -3.53 -13.93 31.86
CA SER A 366 -4.19 -12.91 31.02
C SER A 366 -3.23 -12.17 30.08
N ILE A 367 -1.98 -11.94 30.51
CA ILE A 367 -0.99 -11.18 29.74
C ILE A 367 -0.28 -12.06 28.71
N LEU A 368 0.02 -13.32 29.07
CA LEU A 368 0.80 -14.24 28.25
C LEU A 368 -0.03 -15.04 27.23
N ASP A 369 -1.36 -15.01 27.33
CA ASP A 369 -2.26 -15.69 26.39
C ASP A 369 -3.33 -14.71 25.88
N THR A 370 -3.60 -14.69 24.57
CA THR A 370 -4.67 -13.87 23.97
C THR A 370 -6.05 -14.51 24.10
N ASN A 371 -6.13 -15.81 24.39
CA ASN A 371 -7.40 -16.53 24.51
C ASN A 371 -8.04 -16.41 25.92
N SER A 372 -7.25 -16.04 26.92
CA SER A 372 -7.73 -15.86 28.29
C SER A 372 -8.62 -14.61 28.44
N SER A 373 -9.68 -14.70 29.22
CA SER A 373 -10.56 -13.54 29.45
C SER A 373 -9.96 -12.58 30.47
N ILE A 374 -10.03 -11.28 30.20
CA ILE A 374 -9.64 -10.23 31.16
C ILE A 374 -10.80 -9.76 32.04
N ASN A 375 -12.04 -10.18 31.75
CA ASN A 375 -13.25 -9.64 32.38
C ASN A 375 -13.21 -9.78 33.91
N GLY A 376 -12.69 -10.90 34.44
CA GLY A 376 -12.56 -11.10 35.88
C GLY A 376 -11.61 -10.12 36.58
N LEU A 377 -10.67 -9.51 35.85
CA LEU A 377 -9.75 -8.49 36.38
C LEU A 377 -10.34 -7.08 36.29
N VAL A 378 -11.13 -6.80 35.24
CA VAL A 378 -11.69 -5.46 34.96
C VAL A 378 -12.49 -4.91 36.13
N ASP A 379 -13.28 -5.77 36.79
CA ASP A 379 -14.11 -5.37 37.93
C ASP A 379 -13.32 -5.22 39.24
N GLN A 380 -12.10 -5.79 39.30
CA GLN A 380 -11.29 -5.87 40.51
C GLN A 380 -10.23 -4.76 40.61
N PHE A 381 -9.77 -4.24 39.47
CA PHE A 381 -8.67 -3.29 39.41
C PHE A 381 -9.08 -1.94 38.81
N PRO A 382 -8.44 -0.82 39.22
CA PRO A 382 -8.64 0.47 38.58
C PRO A 382 -8.34 0.43 37.08
N HIS A 383 -9.03 1.27 36.31
CA HIS A 383 -8.85 1.37 34.85
C HIS A 383 -7.39 1.57 34.41
N SER A 384 -6.59 2.36 35.13
CA SER A 384 -5.17 2.59 34.82
C SER A 384 -4.31 1.32 34.96
N THR A 385 -4.62 0.49 35.95
CA THR A 385 -3.98 -0.81 36.17
C THR A 385 -4.34 -1.79 35.06
N ILE A 386 -5.64 -1.86 34.71
CA ILE A 386 -6.12 -2.68 33.58
C ILE A 386 -5.47 -2.26 32.26
N GLN A 387 -5.32 -0.96 32.04
CA GLN A 387 -4.63 -0.45 30.87
C GLN A 387 -3.18 -0.92 30.80
N SER A 388 -2.47 -0.92 31.93
CA SER A 388 -1.10 -1.47 32.01
C SER A 388 -1.09 -2.96 31.65
N PHE A 389 -2.09 -3.74 32.10
CA PHE A 389 -2.20 -5.16 31.78
C PHE A 389 -2.43 -5.38 30.28
N LEU A 390 -3.30 -4.57 29.67
CA LEU A 390 -3.58 -4.62 28.23
C LEU A 390 -2.36 -4.21 27.39
N ILE A 391 -1.57 -3.23 27.83
CA ILE A 391 -0.32 -2.85 27.16
C ILE A 391 0.68 -4.01 27.24
N MET A 392 0.88 -4.60 28.42
CA MET A 392 1.75 -5.78 28.58
C MET A 392 1.28 -6.95 27.70
N ARG A 393 -0.03 -7.20 27.65
CA ARG A 393 -0.64 -8.23 26.80
C ARG A 393 -0.35 -7.98 25.32
N GLY A 394 -0.55 -6.75 24.84
CA GLY A 394 -0.24 -6.35 23.47
C GLY A 394 1.24 -6.53 23.11
N LEU A 395 2.14 -6.15 24.02
CA LEU A 395 3.59 -6.29 23.82
C LEU A 395 4.03 -7.76 23.76
N LEU A 396 3.53 -8.59 24.68
CA LEU A 396 4.00 -9.96 24.87
C LEU A 396 3.21 -10.97 24.03
N SER A 397 1.92 -11.18 24.33
CA SER A 397 1.13 -12.24 23.68
C SER A 397 0.61 -11.86 22.30
N SER A 398 0.38 -10.58 22.02
CA SER A 398 0.11 -10.09 20.65
C SER A 398 1.40 -9.79 19.85
N GLU A 399 2.56 -10.17 20.40
CA GLU A 399 3.86 -10.20 19.72
C GLU A 399 4.38 -8.86 19.17
N VAL A 400 3.83 -7.72 19.59
CA VAL A 400 4.32 -6.40 19.17
C VAL A 400 5.81 -6.23 19.50
N LEU A 401 6.24 -6.71 20.68
CA LEU A 401 7.64 -6.67 21.07
C LEU A 401 8.52 -7.57 20.18
N PHE A 402 8.05 -8.78 19.83
CA PHE A 402 8.77 -9.69 18.93
C PHE A 402 8.97 -9.06 17.54
N VAL A 403 7.89 -8.52 16.96
CA VAL A 403 7.95 -7.86 15.64
C VAL A 403 8.88 -6.65 15.69
N GLY A 404 8.87 -5.89 16.80
CA GLY A 404 9.81 -4.80 17.04
C GLY A 404 11.27 -5.24 17.08
N LEU A 405 11.59 -6.23 17.92
CA LEU A 405 12.94 -6.76 18.12
C LEU A 405 13.47 -7.57 16.93
N LYS A 406 12.60 -8.08 16.04
CA LYS A 406 13.02 -8.77 14.82
C LYS A 406 13.55 -7.82 13.74
N LYS A 407 13.07 -6.57 13.73
CA LYS A 407 13.44 -5.58 12.71
C LYS A 407 14.89 -5.11 12.84
N ARG A 408 15.52 -4.84 11.71
CA ARG A 408 16.88 -4.29 11.62
C ARG A 408 16.85 -2.76 11.64
N TYR A 409 17.54 -2.16 12.60
CA TYR A 409 17.75 -0.72 12.66
C TYR A 409 18.48 -0.22 11.40
N ARG A 410 18.10 0.95 10.91
CA ARG A 410 18.58 1.60 9.67
C ARG A 410 18.33 0.83 8.37
N VAL A 411 17.68 -0.34 8.41
CA VAL A 411 17.30 -1.12 7.23
C VAL A 411 15.79 -1.24 7.12
N ASN A 412 15.12 -1.57 8.22
CA ASN A 412 13.67 -1.67 8.28
C ASN A 412 13.01 -0.45 8.94
N PHE A 413 13.72 0.23 9.84
CA PHE A 413 13.21 1.37 10.58
C PHE A 413 14.32 2.30 11.07
N GLY A 414 13.95 3.52 11.42
CA GLY A 414 14.81 4.52 12.07
C GLY A 414 14.14 5.89 12.12
N VAL A 415 14.80 6.86 12.73
CA VAL A 415 14.37 8.27 12.68
C VAL A 415 14.96 8.92 11.43
N ASN A 416 14.11 9.56 10.62
CA ASN A 416 14.56 10.24 9.41
C ASN A 416 15.42 11.46 9.78
N GLN A 417 16.61 11.57 9.19
CA GLN A 417 17.55 12.66 9.47
C GLN A 417 17.43 13.82 8.48
N ASN A 418 16.59 13.68 7.45
CA ASN A 418 16.40 14.74 6.48
C ASN A 418 15.74 15.95 7.15
N ALA A 419 16.39 17.10 7.12
CA ALA A 419 15.90 18.34 7.70
C ALA A 419 14.55 18.81 7.10
N LYS A 420 14.15 18.28 5.94
CA LYS A 420 12.82 18.52 5.35
C LYS A 420 11.73 17.65 6.00
N PHE A 421 12.10 16.59 6.71
CA PHE A 421 11.20 15.70 7.45
C PHE A 421 11.28 16.01 8.94
N ASN A 422 10.38 16.88 9.42
CA ASN A 422 10.27 17.27 10.82
C ASN A 422 9.58 16.22 11.69
N ARG A 423 10.04 14.96 11.66
CA ARG A 423 9.49 13.89 12.50
C ARG A 423 10.57 13.26 13.36
N LEU A 424 10.26 13.17 14.64
CA LEU A 424 11.13 12.60 15.65
C LEU A 424 10.77 11.16 15.97
N MET A 425 9.59 10.67 15.58
CA MET A 425 9.23 9.24 15.65
C MET A 425 9.89 8.39 14.55
N ALA A 426 10.06 7.10 14.85
CA ALA A 426 10.59 6.14 13.89
C ALA A 426 9.63 5.90 12.71
N VAL A 427 10.20 5.79 11.52
CA VAL A 427 9.50 5.51 10.26
C VAL A 427 10.06 4.24 9.59
N PRO A 428 9.29 3.59 8.70
CA PRO A 428 9.78 2.49 7.87
C PRO A 428 10.92 2.93 6.94
N PHE A 429 11.85 2.02 6.64
CA PHE A 429 12.95 2.24 5.69
C PHE A 429 12.76 1.35 4.45
N ARG A 430 13.02 1.88 3.25
CA ARG A 430 12.96 1.13 1.98
C ARG A 430 14.28 0.41 1.68
N ALA A 431 15.38 1.01 2.12
CA ALA A 431 16.72 0.47 1.99
C ALA A 431 17.57 0.95 3.17
N LYS A 432 18.82 0.49 3.23
CA LYS A 432 19.77 0.94 4.25
C LYS A 432 19.87 2.47 4.22
N ASP A 433 19.59 3.12 5.34
CA ASP A 433 19.61 4.57 5.51
C ASP A 433 18.64 5.38 4.66
N VAL A 434 17.68 4.71 4.00
CA VAL A 434 16.68 5.36 3.16
C VAL A 434 15.30 5.20 3.80
N ALA A 435 14.88 6.23 4.52
CA ALA A 435 13.54 6.32 5.08
C ALA A 435 12.48 6.34 3.96
N ALA A 436 11.35 5.68 4.20
CA ALA A 436 10.21 5.72 3.31
C ALA A 436 9.47 7.05 3.46
N GLU A 437 9.40 7.83 2.38
CA GLU A 437 8.74 9.14 2.37
C GLU A 437 7.25 9.03 2.72
N ASN A 438 6.75 9.96 3.54
CA ASN A 438 5.33 10.08 3.91
C ASN A 438 4.70 8.82 4.51
N THR A 439 5.48 7.95 5.16
CA THR A 439 4.98 6.73 5.82
C THR A 439 5.16 6.76 7.33
N GLU A 440 4.27 6.03 8.03
CA GLU A 440 4.27 5.82 9.48
C GLU A 440 3.97 4.36 9.78
N PHE A 441 4.33 3.90 10.98
CA PHE A 441 3.83 2.63 11.48
C PHE A 441 2.37 2.77 11.89
N GLY A 442 1.49 1.95 11.33
CA GLY A 442 0.05 2.04 11.58
C GLY A 442 -0.38 1.66 13.01
N HIS A 443 0.40 0.81 13.70
CA HIS A 443 0.18 0.39 15.08
C HIS A 443 0.96 1.31 16.04
N PRO A 444 0.30 1.96 17.02
CA PRO A 444 0.94 2.95 17.88
C PRO A 444 2.08 2.35 18.72
N ASP A 445 1.87 1.17 19.32
CA ASP A 445 2.89 0.56 20.17
C ASP A 445 4.13 0.13 19.37
N MET A 446 3.97 -0.34 18.13
CA MET A 446 5.10 -0.56 17.22
C MET A 446 5.87 0.74 16.94
N ALA A 447 5.16 1.85 16.69
CA ALA A 447 5.80 3.14 16.47
C ALA A 447 6.59 3.59 17.70
N ILE A 448 6.03 3.43 18.91
CA ILE A 448 6.67 3.80 20.17
C ILE A 448 7.91 2.92 20.43
N VAL A 449 7.76 1.59 20.36
CA VAL A 449 8.87 0.62 20.54
C VAL A 449 10.03 0.93 19.60
N LEU A 450 9.75 1.07 18.30
CA LEU A 450 10.78 1.35 17.30
C LEU A 450 11.40 2.73 17.44
N THR A 451 10.64 3.71 17.93
CA THR A 451 11.18 5.04 18.27
C THR A 451 12.18 4.93 19.41
N GLN A 452 11.81 4.29 20.52
CA GLN A 452 12.71 4.11 21.67
C GLN A 452 14.00 3.38 21.27
N ILE A 453 13.87 2.23 20.59
CA ILE A 453 15.02 1.46 20.10
C ILE A 453 15.89 2.30 19.16
N SER A 454 15.30 3.11 18.27
CA SER A 454 16.05 3.97 17.36
C SER A 454 16.91 5.00 18.09
N TYR A 455 16.38 5.63 19.15
CA TYR A 455 17.14 6.58 19.95
C TYR A 455 18.16 5.90 20.85
N TYR A 456 17.85 4.73 21.39
CA TYR A 456 18.82 3.96 22.16
C TYR A 456 20.06 3.58 21.34
N TYR A 457 19.88 3.18 20.08
CA TYR A 457 21.00 2.86 19.19
C TYR A 457 21.72 4.10 18.64
N LYS A 458 20.98 5.18 18.35
CA LYS A 458 21.55 6.39 17.76
C LYS A 458 22.25 7.27 18.80
N GLY A 459 21.70 7.33 20.00
CA GLY A 459 21.98 8.35 21.00
C GLY A 459 21.37 9.71 20.64
N LEU A 460 21.43 10.65 21.59
CA LEU A 460 20.99 12.03 21.40
C LEU A 460 22.08 12.90 20.76
N THR A 461 21.63 13.79 19.87
CA THR A 461 22.47 14.86 19.31
C THR A 461 22.77 15.92 20.36
N ASP A 462 23.85 16.69 20.18
CA ASP A 462 24.21 17.78 21.10
C ASP A 462 23.07 18.78 21.30
N SER A 463 22.31 19.11 20.25
CA SER A 463 21.15 19.99 20.35
C SER A 463 20.04 19.38 21.23
N GLN A 464 19.79 18.08 21.11
CA GLN A 464 18.79 17.39 21.93
C GLN A 464 19.26 17.26 23.38
N MET A 465 20.55 17.04 23.61
CA MET A 465 21.14 17.06 24.95
C MET A 465 20.97 18.43 25.61
N VAL A 466 21.27 19.51 24.89
CA VAL A 466 21.04 20.89 25.38
C VAL A 466 19.56 21.10 25.74
N GLN A 467 18.62 20.60 24.93
CA GLN A 467 17.18 20.69 25.24
C GLN A 467 16.83 19.98 26.54
N CYS A 468 17.33 18.75 26.75
CA CYS A 468 17.12 18.01 28.00
C CYS A 468 17.63 18.78 29.21
N PHE A 469 18.87 19.27 29.15
CA PHE A 469 19.49 19.97 30.26
C PHE A 469 18.88 21.34 30.56
N ASN A 470 18.48 22.08 29.51
CA ASN A 470 17.77 23.36 29.70
C ASN A 470 16.44 23.14 30.39
N ARG A 471 15.67 22.13 29.96
CA ARG A 471 14.40 21.76 30.59
C ARG A 471 14.61 21.29 32.03
N LEU A 472 15.60 20.42 32.26
CA LEU A 472 15.96 19.95 33.60
C LEU A 472 16.24 21.12 34.55
N ASN A 473 16.92 22.16 34.08
CA ASN A 473 17.24 23.34 34.88
C ASN A 473 16.07 24.33 35.06
N GLN A 474 15.13 24.39 34.10
CA GLN A 474 14.09 25.43 34.06
C GLN A 474 12.72 24.94 34.56
N ASP A 475 12.38 23.68 34.28
CA ASP A 475 11.01 23.17 34.40
C ASP A 475 10.85 22.09 35.48
N GLU A 476 11.92 21.42 35.91
CA GLU A 476 11.86 20.34 36.89
C GLU A 476 11.97 20.88 38.32
N SER A 477 11.14 20.36 39.23
CA SER A 477 11.13 20.78 40.63
C SER A 477 12.34 20.27 41.41
N ASP A 478 12.86 19.09 41.04
CA ASP A 478 14.06 18.49 41.64
C ASP A 478 15.04 17.99 40.55
N PRO A 479 15.83 18.91 39.97
CA PRO A 479 16.81 18.57 38.95
C PRO A 479 17.92 17.63 39.45
N GLU A 480 18.27 17.74 40.74
CA GLU A 480 19.37 16.99 41.35
C GLU A 480 19.00 15.50 41.46
N MET A 481 17.78 15.20 41.93
CA MET A 481 17.28 13.82 42.00
C MET A 481 17.24 13.15 40.61
N ILE A 482 16.75 13.83 39.58
CA ILE A 482 16.66 13.27 38.22
C ILE A 482 18.07 13.03 37.66
N TYR A 483 18.98 13.99 37.84
CA TYR A 483 20.36 13.86 37.39
C TYR A 483 21.09 12.70 38.09
N ASP A 484 20.89 12.55 39.41
CA ASP A 484 21.47 11.47 40.19
C ASP A 484 20.97 10.09 39.71
N GLN A 485 19.71 9.99 39.26
CA GLN A 485 19.20 8.78 38.60
C GLN A 485 19.89 8.50 37.26
N TRP A 486 20.20 9.52 36.47
CA TRP A 486 20.93 9.32 35.21
C TRP A 486 22.34 8.81 35.48
N ILE A 487 23.02 9.39 36.47
CA ILE A 487 24.37 9.03 36.88
C ILE A 487 24.43 7.65 37.53
N SER A 488 23.39 7.21 38.24
CA SER A 488 23.39 5.89 38.91
C SER A 488 23.43 4.69 37.96
N LEU A 489 23.08 4.88 36.67
CA LEU A 489 23.23 3.86 35.64
C LEU A 489 24.65 3.77 35.04
N GLU A 490 25.50 4.76 35.31
CA GLU A 490 26.89 4.75 34.88
C GLU A 490 27.77 4.09 35.95
N GLU A 491 28.82 3.41 35.51
CA GLU A 491 29.80 2.81 36.43
C GLU A 491 30.68 3.90 37.07
N GLU A 492 30.96 3.79 38.38
CA GLU A 492 31.73 4.81 39.11
C GLU A 492 33.11 5.11 38.49
N ASN A 493 33.75 4.10 37.88
CA ASN A 493 35.07 4.23 37.25
C ASN A 493 35.03 5.07 35.95
N ASN A 494 33.87 5.20 35.32
CA ASN A 494 33.69 5.89 34.05
C ASN A 494 33.21 7.34 34.22
N ILE A 495 32.91 7.76 35.46
CA ILE A 495 32.34 9.09 35.76
C ILE A 495 33.43 10.01 36.32
N ILE A 496 33.70 11.10 35.61
CA ILE A 496 34.63 12.13 36.07
C ILE A 496 33.99 12.95 37.18
N ALA A 497 34.77 13.30 38.22
CA ALA A 497 34.29 14.03 39.40
C ALA A 497 33.61 15.39 39.10
N SER A 498 33.88 15.98 37.93
CA SER A 498 33.26 17.22 37.46
C SER A 498 31.83 17.05 36.97
N ILE A 499 31.41 15.84 36.59
CA ILE A 499 30.05 15.53 36.12
C ILE A 499 29.29 14.61 37.09
N LYS A 500 29.88 14.20 38.21
CA LYS A 500 29.25 13.29 39.19
C LYS A 500 28.03 13.89 39.90
N GLN A 501 27.96 15.21 40.03
CA GLN A 501 26.89 15.92 40.75
C GLN A 501 26.31 17.03 39.89
N TRP A 502 24.99 17.22 39.95
CA TRP A 502 24.29 18.26 39.19
C TRP A 502 24.89 19.65 39.40
N LYS A 503 25.19 20.02 40.65
CA LYS A 503 25.77 21.33 41.02
C LYS A 503 27.12 21.64 40.38
N ARG A 504 27.84 20.64 39.86
CA ARG A 504 29.15 20.80 39.21
C ARG A 504 29.06 20.87 37.68
N VAL A 505 27.87 20.64 37.13
CA VAL A 505 27.62 20.71 35.68
C VAL A 505 27.47 22.17 35.27
N ASN A 506 28.39 22.65 34.42
CA ASN A 506 28.32 23.98 33.83
C ASN A 506 28.07 23.87 32.32
N LEU A 507 26.82 24.05 31.90
CA LEU A 507 26.44 23.97 30.47
C LEU A 507 27.07 25.08 29.60
N LYS A 508 27.61 26.14 30.20
CA LYS A 508 28.35 27.21 29.50
C LYS A 508 29.80 26.82 29.22
N ASP A 509 30.35 25.87 29.97
CA ASP A 509 31.67 25.31 29.69
C ASP A 509 31.58 24.36 28.49
N TYR A 510 32.04 24.84 27.34
CA TYR A 510 32.03 24.08 26.10
C TYR A 510 32.82 22.78 26.21
N GLN A 511 33.96 22.80 26.92
CA GLN A 511 34.85 21.66 27.02
C GLN A 511 34.23 20.58 27.91
N GLN A 512 33.74 20.94 29.10
CA GLN A 512 33.02 20.00 29.97
C GLN A 512 31.81 19.40 29.24
N ARG A 513 31.04 20.23 28.53
CA ARG A 513 29.84 19.80 27.83
C ARG A 513 30.13 18.82 26.69
N THR A 514 31.01 19.18 25.75
CA THR A 514 31.22 18.41 24.52
C THR A 514 32.20 17.24 24.67
N GLN A 515 33.15 17.33 25.60
CA GLN A 515 34.17 16.28 25.78
C GLN A 515 33.83 15.31 26.90
N LEU A 516 33.09 15.72 27.93
CA LEU A 516 32.85 14.90 29.12
C LEU A 516 31.38 14.52 29.31
N LEU A 517 30.50 15.52 29.40
CA LEU A 517 29.09 15.34 29.76
C LEU A 517 28.29 14.65 28.65
N PHE A 518 28.30 15.22 27.44
CA PHE A 518 27.49 14.71 26.33
C PHE A 518 27.93 13.34 25.84
N PRO A 519 29.24 13.07 25.63
CA PRO A 519 29.69 11.72 25.28
C PRO A 519 29.31 10.68 26.33
N THR A 520 29.25 11.07 27.60
CA THR A 520 28.88 10.18 28.69
C THR A 520 27.40 9.84 28.68
N LEU A 521 26.54 10.84 28.53
CA LEU A 521 25.11 10.69 28.77
C LEU A 521 24.26 10.50 27.52
N ARG A 522 24.79 10.69 26.31
CA ARG A 522 23.97 10.66 25.08
C ARG A 522 23.35 9.30 24.75
N TYR A 523 23.93 8.21 25.24
CA TYR A 523 23.44 6.84 25.05
C TYR A 523 22.75 6.30 26.31
N ASN A 524 22.72 7.09 27.39
CA ASN A 524 22.09 6.71 28.64
C ASN A 524 20.56 6.60 28.45
N MET A 525 20.00 5.42 28.73
CA MET A 525 18.59 5.15 28.49
C MET A 525 17.65 6.10 29.23
N LEU A 526 18.00 6.56 30.44
CA LEU A 526 17.14 7.47 31.20
C LEU A 526 17.11 8.88 30.62
N VAL A 527 18.26 9.36 30.11
CA VAL A 527 18.34 10.65 29.43
C VAL A 527 17.56 10.61 28.11
N ILE A 528 17.68 9.51 27.37
CA ILE A 528 16.90 9.28 26.15
C ILE A 528 15.40 9.20 26.48
N ASN A 529 15.02 8.48 27.53
CA ASN A 529 13.63 8.40 27.98
C ASN A 529 13.09 9.76 28.37
N TYR A 530 13.87 10.57 29.08
CA TYR A 530 13.53 11.95 29.39
C TYR A 530 13.28 12.76 28.11
N PHE A 531 14.19 12.70 27.13
CA PHE A 531 13.99 13.37 25.84
C PHE A 531 12.68 12.95 25.16
N LEU A 532 12.44 11.64 25.07
CA LEU A 532 11.26 11.10 24.39
C LEU A 532 9.96 11.46 25.11
N ASN A 533 9.96 11.41 26.45
CA ASN A 533 8.78 11.67 27.28
C ASN A 533 8.34 13.13 27.27
N HIS A 534 9.27 14.07 27.05
CA HIS A 534 8.97 15.51 27.13
C HIS A 534 8.90 16.19 25.76
N PHE A 535 9.67 15.74 24.77
CA PHE A 535 9.78 16.44 23.48
C PHE A 535 9.14 15.68 22.32
N VAL A 536 9.14 14.34 22.34
CA VAL A 536 8.70 13.53 21.19
C VAL A 536 7.27 13.02 21.36
N PHE A 537 7.02 12.14 22.33
CA PHE A 537 5.74 11.45 22.45
C PHE A 537 4.55 12.39 22.70
N PRO A 538 4.62 13.41 23.58
CA PRO A 538 3.51 14.34 23.76
C PRO A 538 3.08 15.05 22.46
N GLN A 539 4.02 15.27 21.54
CA GLN A 539 3.78 16.00 20.30
C GLN A 539 3.36 15.08 19.14
N GLU A 540 4.01 13.91 19.02
CA GLU A 540 3.92 13.04 17.85
C GLU A 540 3.20 11.70 18.08
N ALA A 541 3.13 11.19 19.32
CA ALA A 541 2.41 9.95 19.63
C ALA A 541 0.89 10.20 19.68
N LYS A 542 0.33 10.48 18.51
CA LYS A 542 -1.08 10.79 18.30
C LYS A 542 -1.75 9.71 17.48
N GLN A 543 -3.04 9.51 17.73
CA GLN A 543 -3.90 8.62 16.97
C GLN A 543 -5.17 9.34 16.55
N PHE A 544 -5.84 8.80 15.54
CA PHE A 544 -7.19 9.21 15.18
C PHE A 544 -8.21 8.31 15.88
N PRO A 545 -9.35 8.85 16.35
CA PRO A 545 -10.35 8.08 17.08
C PRO A 545 -10.96 6.96 16.26
N HIS A 546 -11.10 7.15 14.94
CA HIS A 546 -11.58 6.12 14.04
C HIS A 546 -10.73 6.08 12.77
N LYS A 547 -10.67 4.90 12.16
CA LYS A 547 -10.07 4.68 10.84
C LYS A 547 -11.08 3.92 10.01
N LEU A 548 -11.39 4.41 8.81
CA LEU A 548 -12.00 3.57 7.78
C LEU A 548 -10.87 2.92 6.98
N VAL A 549 -11.04 1.66 6.67
CA VAL A 549 -10.04 0.85 6.00
C VAL A 549 -10.71 0.19 4.82
N ALA A 550 -10.01 0.21 3.69
CA ALA A 550 -10.30 -0.64 2.54
C ALA A 550 -8.99 -1.29 2.09
N SER A 551 -9.08 -2.44 1.43
CA SER A 551 -7.95 -3.29 1.04
C SER A 551 -8.17 -3.85 -0.37
N ALA A 552 -7.16 -4.55 -0.89
CA ALA A 552 -7.29 -5.28 -2.14
C ALA A 552 -8.49 -6.26 -2.17
N TRP A 553 -8.86 -6.85 -1.01
CA TRP A 553 -9.99 -7.78 -0.92
C TRP A 553 -11.33 -7.14 -1.25
N ASP A 554 -11.49 -5.85 -0.92
CA ASP A 554 -12.71 -5.09 -1.19
C ASP A 554 -12.89 -4.81 -2.69
N LEU A 555 -11.81 -4.86 -3.47
CA LEU A 555 -11.88 -4.80 -4.94
C LEU A 555 -12.42 -6.11 -5.51
N SER A 556 -11.99 -7.25 -4.95
CA SER A 556 -12.24 -8.60 -5.46
C SER A 556 -13.55 -9.25 -5.02
N SER A 557 -14.43 -8.52 -4.34
CA SER A 557 -15.64 -9.11 -3.77
C SER A 557 -16.64 -9.61 -4.82
N ASP A 558 -16.54 -9.17 -6.09
CA ASP A 558 -17.44 -9.56 -7.18
C ASP A 558 -16.71 -9.57 -8.55
N VAL A 559 -17.15 -10.46 -9.45
CA VAL A 559 -16.65 -10.82 -10.81
C VAL A 559 -15.52 -9.95 -11.43
N ILE A 560 -14.32 -10.51 -11.59
CA ILE A 560 -13.11 -9.84 -12.13
C ILE A 560 -12.40 -10.65 -13.22
N ILE A 561 -11.95 -9.97 -14.28
CA ILE A 561 -11.01 -10.48 -15.28
C ILE A 561 -9.59 -9.89 -14.98
N LEU A 562 -8.59 -10.76 -14.79
CA LEU A 562 -7.24 -10.47 -14.27
C LEU A 562 -6.12 -10.70 -15.32
N LEU A 563 -5.13 -9.79 -15.42
CA LEU A 563 -3.89 -9.94 -16.20
C LEU A 563 -2.64 -9.87 -15.30
N GLN A 564 -1.71 -10.83 -15.42
CA GLN A 564 -0.53 -11.00 -14.53
C GLN A 564 0.84 -10.95 -15.26
N PRO A 565 1.91 -10.53 -14.56
CA PRO A 565 3.29 -10.99 -14.76
C PRO A 565 3.77 -11.97 -13.65
N VAL A 566 4.60 -12.93 -14.07
CA VAL A 566 5.51 -13.83 -13.31
C VAL A 566 5.32 -14.03 -11.78
N SER A 567 4.75 -15.21 -11.45
CA SER A 567 5.11 -16.20 -10.39
C SER A 567 4.13 -16.52 -9.24
N ILE A 568 3.61 -17.76 -9.35
CA ILE A 568 3.24 -18.78 -8.32
C ILE A 568 1.95 -18.55 -7.50
N PHE A 569 0.85 -19.24 -7.87
CA PHE A 569 0.33 -20.41 -7.15
C PHE A 569 -0.78 -21.13 -7.94
N ILE A 570 -0.75 -22.46 -7.84
CA ILE A 570 -1.70 -23.44 -8.40
C ILE A 570 -2.91 -23.58 -7.44
N HIS A 571 -4.11 -23.79 -8.02
CA HIS A 571 -5.37 -24.24 -7.39
C HIS A 571 -5.17 -25.40 -6.36
N SER A 572 -6.02 -25.71 -5.40
CA SER A 572 -7.49 -25.79 -5.35
C SER A 572 -7.92 -26.02 -3.90
N ASN A 573 -8.95 -25.34 -3.39
CA ASN A 573 -9.70 -25.87 -2.25
C ASN A 573 -10.92 -26.63 -2.80
N ASN A 574 -10.78 -27.96 -2.85
CA ASN A 574 -11.94 -28.82 -2.83
C ASN A 574 -12.59 -28.72 -1.45
N ALA A 575 -13.89 -28.50 -1.47
CA ALA A 575 -14.78 -28.77 -0.35
C ALA A 575 -14.58 -30.19 0.17
N ILE A 576 -14.64 -30.36 1.50
CA ILE A 576 -15.26 -31.49 2.19
C ILE A 576 -15.71 -30.94 3.55
N THR A 577 -16.92 -31.37 3.92
CA THR A 577 -17.56 -31.33 5.25
C THR A 577 -16.64 -31.51 6.44
#